data_AF-A0A972LU24-F1
#
_entry.id   AF-A0A972LU24-F1
#
_cell.length_a   1.000
_cell.length_b   1.000
_cell.length_c   1.000
_cell.angle_alpha   90.00
_cell.angle_beta   90.00
_cell.angle_gamma   90.00
#
_symmetry.space_group_name_H-M   'P 1'
#
loop_
_entity.id
_entity.type
_entity.pdbx_description
1 polymer ?
#
loop_
_entity_poly.entity_id
_entity_poly.type
_entity_poly.pdbx_seq_one_letter_code
_entity_poly.pdbx_strand_id
1 'polypeptide(L)'
;MNVAEQIRWAQSVCLLLQRHRAGVLPASQQAELPADLLYEKLGWVESLAGSLRGWSELIDFCQKTCTSVRRWGDASGVVGKVDKALPSVLTESGRQLRAQLIAFVRDECAKLPPECSAPGSSEVIESLIW
;
A
#
# COMPACT_ATOMS: atom_id res chain seq x y z
N MET A 1 -10.23 11.70 5.54
CA MET A 1 -8.76 11.80 5.69
C MET A 1 -8.14 10.67 4.88
N ASN A 2 -7.26 10.95 3.92
CA ASN A 2 -6.72 9.92 3.03
C ASN A 2 -5.47 9.29 3.66
N VAL A 3 -5.60 8.10 4.24
CA VAL A 3 -4.50 7.39 4.92
C VAL A 3 -3.32 7.14 3.99
N ALA A 4 -3.58 6.89 2.69
CA ALA A 4 -2.52 6.70 1.70
C ALA A 4 -1.70 7.98 1.47
N GLU A 5 -2.34 9.15 1.49
CA GLU A 5 -1.62 10.44 1.42
C GLU A 5 -0.78 10.70 2.66
N GLN A 6 -1.28 10.33 3.85
CA GLN A 6 -0.54 10.49 5.10
C GLN A 6 0.71 9.60 5.15
N ILE A 7 0.61 8.36 4.67
CA ILE A 7 1.75 7.44 4.58
C ILE A 7 2.78 7.96 3.59
N ARG A 8 2.36 8.44 2.41
CA ARG A 8 3.27 9.04 1.42
C ARG A 8 3.98 10.28 1.96
N TRP A 9 3.25 11.14 2.66
CA TRP A 9 3.82 12.31 3.33
C TRP A 9 4.87 11.88 4.35
N ALA A 10 4.54 10.93 5.23
CA ALA A 10 5.45 10.47 6.27
C ALA A 10 6.70 9.79 5.71
N GLN A 11 6.58 8.98 4.65
CA GLN A 11 7.72 8.42 3.92
C GLN A 11 8.62 9.51 3.33
N SER A 12 8.02 10.57 2.77
CA SER A 12 8.76 11.72 2.22
C SER A 12 9.52 12.47 3.32
N VAL A 13 8.91 12.62 4.49
CA VAL A 13 9.57 13.20 5.68
C VAL A 13 10.74 12.33 6.14
N CYS A 14 10.57 11.02 6.25
CA CYS A 14 11.68 10.11 6.60
C CYS A 14 12.84 10.25 5.60
N LEU A 15 12.54 10.31 4.30
CA LEU A 15 13.57 10.50 3.27
C LEU A 15 14.28 11.85 3.40
N LEU A 16 13.53 12.93 3.69
CA LEU A 16 14.09 14.26 3.93
C LEU A 16 15.06 14.23 5.11
N LEU A 17 14.65 13.65 6.24
CA LEU A 17 15.48 13.55 7.46
C LEU A 17 16.75 12.74 7.19
N GLN A 18 16.65 11.62 6.48
CA GLN A 18 17.81 10.81 6.08
C GLN A 18 18.79 11.59 5.20
N ARG A 19 18.27 12.32 4.21
CA ARG A 19 19.10 13.14 3.29
C ARG A 19 19.76 14.31 3.99
N HIS A 20 19.03 14.94 4.92
CA HIS A 20 19.56 16.01 5.76
C HIS A 20 20.71 15.49 6.63
N ARG A 21 20.49 14.38 7.35
CA ARG A 21 21.52 13.71 8.17
C ARG A 21 22.77 13.33 7.36
N ALA A 22 22.57 12.84 6.13
CA ALA A 22 23.66 12.45 5.25
C ALA A 22 24.38 13.64 4.58
N GLY A 23 23.92 14.88 4.78
CA GLY A 23 24.52 16.07 4.17
C GLY A 23 24.36 16.14 2.65
N VAL A 24 23.43 15.38 2.07
CA VAL A 24 23.22 15.28 0.61
C VAL A 24 22.15 16.23 0.08
N LEU A 25 21.62 17.11 0.95
CA LEU A 25 20.74 18.19 0.51
C LEU A 25 21.53 19.31 -0.18
N PRO A 26 20.99 19.94 -1.23
CA PRO A 26 21.56 21.14 -1.82
C PRO A 26 21.83 22.22 -0.77
N ALA A 27 22.89 23.02 -0.96
CA ALA A 27 23.29 24.06 -0.01
C ALA A 27 22.16 25.08 0.29
N SER A 28 21.34 25.42 -0.72
CA SER A 28 20.17 26.27 -0.54
C SER A 28 19.13 25.65 0.41
N GLN A 29 18.85 24.35 0.27
CA GLN A 29 17.91 23.65 1.13
C GLN A 29 18.45 23.42 2.55
N GLN A 30 19.78 23.23 2.70
CA GLN A 30 20.38 23.14 4.03
C GLN A 30 20.28 24.47 4.79
N ALA A 31 20.43 25.60 4.11
CA ALA A 31 20.29 26.92 4.72
C ALA A 31 18.85 27.22 5.15
N GLU A 32 17.85 26.76 4.38
CA GLU A 32 16.43 26.94 4.68
C GLU A 32 15.88 25.95 5.73
N LEU A 33 16.59 24.85 5.97
CA LEU A 33 16.19 23.79 6.91
C LEU A 33 17.25 23.61 8.02
N PRO A 34 17.27 24.52 9.01
CA PRO A 34 18.10 24.35 10.20
C PRO A 34 17.83 22.99 10.84
N ALA A 35 18.91 22.25 11.17
CA ALA A 35 18.84 20.90 11.70
C ALA A 35 17.90 20.83 12.92
N ASP A 36 18.11 21.73 13.89
CA ASP A 36 17.38 21.72 15.15
C ASP A 36 15.86 21.83 14.94
N LEU A 37 15.43 22.78 14.10
CA LEU A 37 14.02 22.98 13.79
C LEU A 37 13.43 21.78 13.05
N LEU A 38 14.18 21.21 12.10
CA LEU A 38 13.73 20.06 11.31
C LEU A 38 13.50 18.83 12.20
N TYR A 39 14.47 18.48 13.05
CA TYR A 39 14.34 17.32 13.94
C TYR A 39 13.36 17.56 15.09
N GLU A 40 13.25 18.77 15.62
CA GLU A 40 12.23 19.10 16.64
C GLU A 40 10.82 18.87 16.10
N LYS A 41 10.53 19.34 14.86
CA LYS A 41 9.18 19.26 14.30
C LYS A 41 8.85 17.92 13.66
N LEU A 42 9.82 17.27 13.03
CA LEU A 42 9.57 16.09 12.18
C LEU A 42 10.32 14.83 12.62
N GLY A 43 11.27 14.92 13.56
CA GLY A 43 12.08 13.78 13.99
C GLY A 43 11.25 12.62 14.56
N TRP A 44 10.09 12.91 15.14
CA TRP A 44 9.17 11.88 15.63
C TRP A 44 8.68 10.91 14.55
N VAL A 45 8.65 11.33 13.27
CA VAL A 45 8.18 10.50 12.15
C VAL A 45 9.13 9.33 11.89
N GLU A 46 10.43 9.44 12.21
CA GLU A 46 11.38 8.33 12.06
C GLU A 46 11.00 7.12 12.92
N SER A 47 10.39 7.35 14.09
CA SER A 47 9.90 6.27 14.96
C SER A 47 8.81 5.42 14.28
N LEU A 48 8.12 5.99 13.29
CA LEU A 48 7.07 5.33 12.53
C LEU A 48 7.60 4.63 11.28
N ALA A 49 8.89 4.79 10.91
CA ALA A 49 9.43 4.28 9.64
C ALA A 49 9.19 2.77 9.44
N GLY A 50 9.32 1.97 10.49
CA GLY A 50 9.02 0.54 10.46
C GLY A 50 7.55 0.26 10.14
N SER A 51 6.64 0.91 10.86
CA SER A 51 5.19 0.78 10.67
C SER A 51 4.75 1.29 9.30
N LEU A 52 5.30 2.41 8.82
CA LEU A 52 4.99 3.01 7.53
C LEU A 52 5.29 2.06 6.37
N ARG A 53 6.32 1.23 6.48
CA ARG A 53 6.63 0.21 5.47
C ARG A 53 5.51 -0.84 5.38
N GLY A 54 5.05 -1.35 6.52
CA GLY A 54 3.93 -2.28 6.57
C GLY A 54 2.64 -1.66 6.03
N TRP A 55 2.28 -0.47 6.51
CA TRP A 55 1.07 0.21 6.06
C TRP A 55 1.07 0.56 4.56
N SER A 56 2.21 1.01 4.03
CA SER A 56 2.35 1.27 2.60
C SER A 56 2.17 0.02 1.77
N GLU A 57 2.72 -1.10 2.23
CA GLU A 57 2.56 -2.39 1.56
C GLU A 57 1.08 -2.80 1.55
N LEU A 58 0.40 -2.76 2.69
CA LEU A 58 -1.01 -3.13 2.79
C LEU A 58 -1.90 -2.28 1.85
N ILE A 59 -1.69 -0.96 1.81
CA ILE A 59 -2.46 -0.07 0.93
C ILE A 59 -2.20 -0.35 -0.54
N ASP A 60 -0.94 -0.58 -0.93
CA ASP A 60 -0.60 -0.93 -2.32
C ASP A 60 -1.28 -2.24 -2.74
N PHE A 61 -1.31 -3.23 -1.85
CA PHE A 61 -2.02 -4.49 -2.05
C PHE A 61 -3.51 -4.27 -2.30
N CYS A 62 -4.16 -3.49 -1.45
CA CYS A 62 -5.56 -3.16 -1.56
C CYS A 62 -5.89 -2.46 -2.89
N GLN A 63 -5.15 -1.40 -3.22
CA GLN A 63 -5.37 -0.62 -4.44
C GLN A 63 -5.17 -1.45 -5.71
N LYS A 64 -4.15 -2.31 -5.74
CA LYS A 64 -3.89 -3.19 -6.90
C LYS A 64 -4.94 -4.29 -7.01
N THR A 65 -5.42 -4.83 -5.90
CA THR A 65 -6.50 -5.82 -5.90
C THR A 65 -7.79 -5.21 -6.43
N CYS A 66 -8.21 -4.05 -5.90
CA CYS A 66 -9.40 -3.35 -6.39
C CYS A 66 -9.29 -3.00 -7.88
N THR A 67 -8.12 -2.51 -8.32
CA THR A 67 -7.88 -2.20 -9.74
C THR A 67 -7.98 -3.46 -10.61
N SER A 68 -7.42 -4.58 -10.15
CA SER A 68 -7.41 -5.84 -10.89
C SER A 68 -8.81 -6.43 -11.02
N VAL A 69 -9.59 -6.42 -9.94
CA VAL A 69 -10.97 -6.94 -9.93
C VAL A 69 -11.90 -6.03 -10.72
N ARG A 70 -11.78 -4.69 -10.62
CA ARG A 70 -12.52 -3.76 -11.50
C ARG A 70 -12.19 -3.97 -12.98
N ARG A 71 -10.94 -4.30 -13.31
CA ARG A 71 -10.50 -4.47 -14.69
C ARG A 71 -10.91 -5.80 -15.31
N TRP A 72 -10.93 -6.88 -14.53
CA TRP A 72 -11.14 -8.23 -15.05
C TRP A 72 -12.49 -8.84 -14.70
N GLY A 73 -13.24 -8.23 -13.79
CA GLY A 73 -14.46 -8.82 -13.22
C GLY A 73 -14.15 -10.07 -12.42
N ASP A 74 -15.20 -10.78 -12.02
CA ASP A 74 -15.12 -12.10 -11.42
C ASP A 74 -15.37 -13.13 -12.53
N ALA A 75 -14.33 -13.86 -12.94
CA ALA A 75 -14.37 -14.87 -13.99
C ALA A 75 -13.35 -15.98 -13.72
N SER A 76 -13.54 -17.16 -14.33
CA SER A 76 -12.60 -18.28 -14.19
C SER A 76 -11.18 -17.88 -14.62
N GLY A 77 -10.22 -17.98 -13.70
CA GLY A 77 -8.81 -17.59 -13.91
C GLY A 77 -8.41 -16.19 -13.45
N VAL A 78 -9.34 -15.37 -12.94
CA VAL A 78 -9.02 -14.04 -12.36
C VAL A 78 -8.12 -14.16 -11.14
N VAL A 79 -8.31 -15.18 -10.29
CA VAL A 79 -7.45 -15.46 -9.12
C VAL A 79 -5.96 -15.51 -9.51
N GLY A 80 -5.62 -16.22 -10.58
CA GLY A 80 -4.22 -16.33 -11.04
C GLY A 80 -3.68 -15.04 -11.66
N LYS A 81 -4.55 -14.20 -12.26
CA LYS A 81 -4.16 -12.89 -12.78
C LYS A 81 -3.95 -11.89 -11.65
N VAL A 82 -4.81 -11.90 -10.62
CA VAL A 82 -4.69 -11.08 -9.42
C VAL A 82 -3.41 -11.44 -8.68
N ASP A 83 -3.17 -12.73 -8.41
CA ASP A 83 -1.97 -13.18 -7.70
C ASP A 83 -0.66 -12.76 -8.42
N LYS A 84 -0.64 -12.80 -9.76
CA LYS A 84 0.51 -12.32 -10.56
C LYS A 84 0.65 -10.80 -10.59
N ALA A 85 -0.45 -10.06 -10.48
CA ALA A 85 -0.44 -8.60 -10.49
C ALA A 85 -0.06 -8.00 -9.12
N LEU A 86 -0.20 -8.78 -8.06
CA LEU A 86 0.17 -8.35 -6.72
C LEU A 86 1.69 -8.27 -6.53
N PRO A 87 2.18 -7.21 -5.88
CA PRO A 87 3.62 -7.02 -5.67
C PRO A 87 4.21 -8.11 -4.76
N SER A 88 5.53 -8.23 -4.75
CA SER A 88 6.22 -9.07 -3.77
C SER A 88 5.96 -8.56 -2.35
N VAL A 89 5.60 -9.47 -1.44
CA VAL A 89 5.42 -9.12 -0.03
C VAL A 89 6.73 -9.25 0.75
N LEU A 90 7.07 -8.24 1.52
CA LEU A 90 8.21 -8.22 2.44
C LEU A 90 7.81 -8.52 3.89
N THR A 91 6.67 -8.00 4.37
CA THR A 91 6.25 -8.16 5.78
C THR A 91 5.36 -9.40 6.00
N GLU A 92 5.29 -9.89 7.24
CA GLU A 92 4.37 -10.98 7.61
C GLU A 92 2.90 -10.56 7.48
N SER A 93 2.57 -9.36 7.94
CA SER A 93 1.22 -8.80 7.81
C SER A 93 0.77 -8.69 6.35
N GLY A 94 1.69 -8.29 5.45
CA GLY A 94 1.39 -8.29 4.02
C GLY A 94 1.17 -9.69 3.45
N ARG A 95 1.80 -10.73 4.01
CA ARG A 95 1.65 -12.11 3.51
C ARG A 95 0.29 -12.65 3.92
N GLN A 96 -0.13 -12.34 5.15
CA GLN A 96 -1.46 -12.65 5.65
C GLN A 96 -2.54 -11.93 4.84
N LEU A 97 -2.39 -10.62 4.60
CA LEU A 97 -3.35 -9.87 3.79
C LEU A 97 -3.43 -10.42 2.35
N ARG A 98 -2.28 -10.70 1.72
CA ARG A 98 -2.25 -11.32 0.38
C ARG A 98 -3.02 -12.64 0.35
N ALA A 99 -2.79 -13.51 1.34
CA ALA A 99 -3.49 -14.79 1.42
C ALA A 99 -5.01 -14.61 1.59
N GLN A 100 -5.43 -13.68 2.45
CA GLN A 100 -6.83 -13.35 2.69
C GLN A 100 -7.50 -12.80 1.42
N LEU A 101 -6.85 -11.87 0.70
CA LEU A 101 -7.38 -11.29 -0.55
C LEU A 101 -7.50 -12.35 -1.65
N ILE A 102 -6.51 -13.23 -1.80
CA ILE A 102 -6.56 -14.32 -2.79
C ILE A 102 -7.66 -15.32 -2.45
N ALA A 103 -7.80 -15.70 -1.18
CA ALA A 103 -8.87 -16.58 -0.72
C ALA A 103 -10.24 -15.95 -0.98
N PHE A 104 -10.40 -14.67 -0.65
CA PHE A 104 -11.62 -13.93 -0.89
C PHE A 104 -12.01 -13.90 -2.38
N VAL A 105 -11.09 -13.49 -3.28
CA VAL A 105 -11.37 -13.46 -4.73
C VAL A 105 -11.70 -14.86 -5.26
N ARG A 106 -11.06 -15.91 -4.72
CA ARG A 106 -11.36 -17.30 -5.08
C ARG A 106 -12.78 -17.70 -4.67
N ASP A 107 -13.18 -17.36 -3.44
CA ASP A 107 -14.50 -17.69 -2.92
C ASP A 107 -15.60 -16.93 -3.67
N GLU A 108 -15.38 -15.66 -4.02
CA GLU A 108 -16.32 -14.89 -4.87
C GLU A 108 -16.43 -15.48 -6.27
N CYS A 109 -15.31 -15.82 -6.91
CA CYS A 109 -15.32 -16.48 -8.22
C CYS A 109 -16.02 -17.85 -8.19
N ALA A 110 -15.91 -18.60 -7.08
CA ALA A 110 -16.53 -19.91 -6.94
C ALA A 110 -18.07 -19.85 -6.83
N LYS A 111 -18.64 -18.71 -6.45
CA LYS A 111 -20.09 -18.48 -6.43
C LYS A 111 -20.68 -18.29 -7.82
N LEU A 112 -19.85 -18.05 -8.83
CA LEU A 112 -20.30 -17.84 -10.20
C LEU A 112 -20.38 -19.16 -10.98
N PRO A 113 -21.41 -19.34 -11.83
CA PRO A 113 -21.46 -20.46 -12.76
C PRO A 113 -20.20 -20.51 -13.64
N PRO A 114 -19.76 -21.69 -14.11
CA PRO A 114 -18.48 -21.90 -14.81
C PRO A 114 -18.23 -21.05 -16.07
N GLU A 115 -19.22 -20.32 -16.56
CA GLU A 115 -19.15 -19.52 -17.80
C GLU A 115 -19.74 -18.10 -17.62
N CYS A 116 -20.01 -17.70 -16.38
CA CYS A 116 -20.52 -16.37 -16.08
C CYS A 116 -19.40 -15.44 -15.60
N SER A 117 -19.44 -14.20 -16.07
CA SER A 117 -18.64 -13.10 -15.51
C SER A 117 -19.55 -12.11 -14.83
N ALA A 118 -19.20 -11.73 -13.59
CA ALA A 118 -19.83 -10.60 -12.92
C ALA A 118 -18.91 -9.36 -13.00
N PRO A 119 -19.47 -8.15 -13.13
CA PRO A 119 -18.69 -6.93 -12.89
C PRO A 119 -18.15 -6.98 -11.46
N GLY A 120 -16.82 -6.89 -11.32
CA GLY A 120 -16.15 -7.05 -10.04
C GLY A 120 -16.56 -5.94 -9.08
N SER A 121 -17.25 -6.30 -7.98
CA SER A 121 -17.64 -5.32 -6.97
C SER A 121 -16.45 -5.00 -6.08
N SER A 122 -15.85 -3.83 -6.29
CA SER A 122 -14.80 -3.35 -5.39
C SER A 122 -15.29 -3.10 -3.97
N GLU A 123 -16.61 -2.96 -3.75
CA GLU A 123 -17.16 -2.72 -2.40
C GLU A 123 -16.91 -3.90 -1.46
N VAL A 124 -16.91 -5.14 -1.96
CA VAL A 124 -16.66 -6.32 -1.11
C VAL A 124 -15.16 -6.51 -0.81
N ILE A 125 -14.29 -5.96 -1.65
CA ILE A 125 -12.84 -5.90 -1.36
C ILE A 125 -12.57 -4.75 -0.40
N GLU A 126 -13.22 -3.61 -0.63
CA GLU A 126 -13.15 -2.45 0.27
C GLU A 126 -13.62 -2.84 1.67
N SER A 127 -14.65 -3.68 1.84
CA SER A 127 -15.10 -4.14 3.17
C SER A 127 -14.09 -5.00 3.95
N LEU A 128 -13.06 -5.55 3.30
CA LEU A 128 -11.96 -6.27 3.97
C LEU A 128 -10.84 -5.34 4.45
N ILE A 129 -10.91 -4.05 4.08
CA ILE A 129 -9.86 -3.06 4.27
C ILE A 129 -10.21 -2.09 5.42
N TRP A 130 -11.42 -2.18 5.99
CA TRP A 130 -11.93 -1.31 7.06
C TRP A 130 -12.25 -2.07 8.35
#